data_AF-A0A1L9S477-F1
#
_entry.id   AF-A0A1L9S477-F1
#
_cell.length_a   1.000
_cell.length_b   1.000
_cell.length_c   1.000
_cell.angle_alpha   90.00
_cell.angle_beta   90.00
_cell.angle_gamma   90.00
#
_symmetry.space_group_name_H-M   'P 1'
#
loop_
_entity.id
_entity.type
_entity.pdbx_description
1 polymer ?
#
loop_
_entity_poly.entity_id
_entity_poly.type
_entity_poly.pdbx_seq_one_letter_code
_entity_poly.pdbx_strand_id
1 'polypeptide(L)'
;LEFSREWNIPVHHFLRRHVYFPCKARFSQSIAMFITFLVSSIAHELVMSCITKKLRGYGFLAMMLQLPIVAVQQSKFFRGKTTFNNVFFWCSMILGLSMMCALYVLV
;
A
#
# COMPACT_ATOMS: atom_id res chain seq x y z
N LEU A 1 -2.55 8.33 3.22
CA LEU A 1 -3.58 7.98 2.20
C LEU A 1 -3.63 8.97 1.04
N GLU A 2 -3.27 10.24 1.24
CA GLU A 2 -3.28 11.25 0.16
C GLU A 2 -2.33 10.88 -0.98
N PHE A 3 -1.10 10.47 -0.66
CA PHE A 3 -0.12 9.99 -1.64
C PHE A 3 -0.64 8.87 -2.56
N SER A 4 -1.34 7.86 -2.01
CA SER A 4 -1.88 6.75 -2.80
C SER A 4 -2.99 7.17 -3.79
N ARG A 5 -3.57 8.37 -3.61
CA ARG A 5 -4.59 8.92 -4.50
C ARG A 5 -3.97 9.74 -5.63
N GLU A 6 -2.87 10.42 -5.35
CA GLU A 6 -2.20 11.33 -6.29
C GLU A 6 -1.12 10.65 -7.13
N TRP A 7 -0.51 9.57 -6.63
CA TRP A 7 0.59 8.88 -7.31
C TRP A 7 0.21 8.28 -8.68
N ASN A 8 -0.89 7.52 -8.75
CA ASN A 8 -1.33 6.87 -9.98
C ASN A 8 -2.84 6.98 -10.14
N ILE A 9 -3.25 8.12 -10.71
CA ILE A 9 -4.66 8.51 -10.88
C ILE A 9 -5.45 7.47 -11.69
N PRO A 10 -4.97 6.95 -12.85
CA PRO A 10 -5.72 5.94 -13.61
C PRO A 10 -5.99 4.64 -12.82
N VAL A 11 -4.96 4.08 -12.16
CA VAL A 11 -5.10 2.85 -11.38
C VAL A 11 -5.97 3.09 -10.15
N HIS A 12 -5.81 4.24 -9.50
CA HIS A 12 -6.65 4.63 -8.37
C HIS A 12 -8.13 4.69 -8.79
N HIS A 13 -8.45 5.34 -9.92
CA HIS A 13 -9.81 5.39 -10.44
C HIS A 13 -10.36 4.01 -10.81
N PHE A 14 -9.55 3.14 -11.41
CA PHE A 14 -9.95 1.78 -11.75
C PHE A 14 -10.31 0.97 -10.50
N LEU A 15 -9.41 0.90 -9.51
CA LEU A 15 -9.64 0.17 -8.27
C LEU A 15 -10.80 0.78 -7.47
N ARG A 16 -10.91 2.12 -7.46
CA ARG A 16 -12.01 2.80 -6.78
C ARG A 16 -13.36 2.44 -7.39
N ARG A 17 -13.45 2.40 -8.72
CA ARG A 17 -14.68 2.09 -9.44
C ARG A 17 -15.09 0.62 -9.34
N HIS A 18 -14.14 -0.30 -9.56
CA HIS A 18 -14.45 -1.73 -9.72
C HIS A 18 -14.33 -2.53 -8.44
N VAL A 19 -13.54 -2.09 -7.46
CA VAL A 19 -13.30 -2.84 -6.22
C VAL A 19 -13.90 -2.09 -5.02
N TYR A 20 -13.52 -0.83 -4.83
CA TYR A 20 -13.88 -0.09 -3.63
C TYR A 20 -15.39 0.23 -3.53
N PHE A 21 -16.02 0.78 -4.58
CA PHE A 21 -17.46 1.11 -4.52
C PHE A 21 -18.36 -0.11 -4.31
N PRO A 22 -18.18 -1.23 -5.04
CA PRO A 22 -18.96 -2.46 -4.79
C PRO A 22 -18.74 -3.01 -3.37
N CYS A 23 -17.49 -2.98 -2.87
CA CYS A 23 -17.19 -3.45 -1.53
C CYS A 23 -17.78 -2.52 -0.45
N LYS A 24 -17.73 -1.20 -0.64
CA LYS A 24 -18.31 -0.22 0.29
C LYS A 24 -19.84 -0.32 0.37
N ALA A 25 -20.51 -0.75 -0.71
CA ALA A 25 -21.95 -0.96 -0.70
C ALA A 25 -22.38 -2.16 0.17
N ARG A 26 -21.48 -3.12 0.42
CA ARG A 26 -21.76 -4.34 1.19
C ARG A 26 -21.04 -4.41 2.55
N PHE A 27 -19.94 -3.67 2.73
CA PHE A 27 -19.06 -3.76 3.90
C PHE A 27 -18.71 -2.38 4.45
N SER A 28 -18.13 -2.37 5.67
CA SER A 28 -17.64 -1.15 6.31
C SER A 28 -16.46 -0.53 5.53
N GLN A 29 -16.24 0.77 5.74
CA GLN A 29 -15.17 1.51 5.04
C GLN A 29 -13.78 0.88 5.25
N SER A 30 -13.49 0.39 6.45
CA SER A 30 -12.21 -0.25 6.77
C SER A 30 -12.02 -1.55 5.99
N ILE A 31 -13.07 -2.36 5.87
CA ILE A 31 -13.04 -3.62 5.12
C ILE A 31 -12.92 -3.33 3.62
N ALA A 32 -13.64 -2.35 3.09
CA ALA A 32 -13.54 -1.96 1.67
C ALA A 32 -12.13 -1.45 1.31
N MET A 33 -11.49 -0.69 2.20
CA MET A 33 -10.08 -0.28 2.03
C MET A 33 -9.14 -1.49 2.07
N PHE A 34 -9.31 -2.39 3.04
CA PHE A 34 -8.51 -3.62 3.15
C PHE A 34 -8.59 -4.47 1.87
N ILE A 35 -9.80 -4.74 1.38
CA ILE A 35 -10.01 -5.52 0.14
C ILE A 35 -9.36 -4.82 -1.06
N THR A 36 -9.48 -3.50 -1.17
CA THR A 36 -8.88 -2.74 -2.28
C THR A 36 -7.36 -2.84 -2.28
N PHE A 37 -6.73 -2.73 -1.11
CA PHE A 37 -5.29 -2.92 -0.96
C PHE A 37 -4.88 -4.38 -1.22
N LEU A 38 -5.68 -5.35 -0.79
CA LEU A 38 -5.40 -6.78 -0.98
C LEU A 38 -5.38 -7.15 -2.46
N VAL A 39 -6.38 -6.69 -3.22
CA VAL A 39 -6.42 -6.88 -4.68
C VAL A 39 -5.21 -6.21 -5.33
N SER A 40 -4.85 -5.01 -4.88
CA SER A 40 -3.67 -4.30 -5.39
C SER A 40 -2.36 -5.03 -5.12
N SER A 41 -2.16 -5.56 -3.91
CA SER A 41 -0.93 -6.29 -3.54
C SER A 41 -0.78 -7.61 -4.26
N ILE A 42 -1.89 -8.33 -4.50
CA ILE A 42 -1.87 -9.56 -5.32
C ILE A 42 -1.47 -9.23 -6.76
N ALA A 43 -2.02 -8.16 -7.35
CA ALA A 43 -1.66 -7.74 -8.69
C ALA A 43 -0.16 -7.36 -8.78
N HIS A 44 0.38 -6.65 -7.78
CA HIS A 44 1.80 -6.31 -7.74
C HIS A 44 2.69 -7.55 -7.59
N GLU A 45 2.35 -8.49 -6.69
CA GLU A 45 3.11 -9.75 -6.55
C GLU A 45 3.05 -10.58 -7.83
N LEU A 46 1.90 -10.61 -8.53
CA LEU A 46 1.76 -11.32 -9.80
C LEU A 46 2.68 -10.72 -10.87
N VAL A 47 2.72 -9.39 -11.01
CA VAL A 47 3.62 -8.70 -11.94
C VAL A 47 5.09 -9.00 -11.60
N MET A 48 5.46 -8.90 -10.32
CA MET A 48 6.82 -9.20 -9.87
C MET A 48 7.20 -10.67 -10.10
N SER A 49 6.28 -11.59 -9.84
CA SER A 49 6.47 -13.02 -10.08
C SER A 49 6.57 -13.35 -11.57
N CYS A 50 5.85 -12.64 -12.45
CA CYS A 50 5.98 -12.82 -13.89
C CYS A 50 7.37 -12.39 -14.40
N ILE A 51 7.91 -11.28 -13.87
CA ILE A 51 9.22 -10.76 -14.27
C ILE A 51 10.36 -11.63 -13.73
N THR A 52 10.31 -11.95 -12.44
CA THR A 52 11.40 -12.67 -11.75
C THR A 52 11.28 -14.18 -11.83
N LYS A 53 10.15 -14.70 -12.33
CA LYS A 53 9.77 -16.12 -12.35
C LYS A 53 9.90 -16.84 -11.00
N LYS A 54 9.87 -16.08 -9.89
CA LYS A 54 9.95 -16.57 -8.52
C LYS A 54 8.82 -15.92 -7.71
N LEU A 55 8.07 -16.75 -6.99
CA LEU A 55 7.04 -16.29 -6.06
C LEU A 55 7.66 -16.17 -4.66
N ARG A 56 7.77 -14.95 -4.13
CA ARG A 56 8.42 -14.69 -2.82
C ARG A 56 7.48 -14.10 -1.78
N GLY A 57 6.51 -13.27 -2.18
CA GLY A 57 5.54 -12.67 -1.28
C GLY A 57 6.06 -11.50 -0.43
N TYR A 58 7.33 -11.10 -0.55
CA TYR A 58 7.87 -9.97 0.21
C TYR A 58 7.20 -8.64 -0.18
N GLY A 59 6.96 -8.44 -1.48
CA GLY A 59 6.25 -7.25 -1.98
C GLY A 59 4.80 -7.19 -1.50
N PHE A 60 4.11 -8.33 -1.52
CA PHE A 60 2.77 -8.46 -0.97
C PHE A 60 2.70 -8.05 0.52
N LEU A 61 3.58 -8.60 1.36
CA LEU A 61 3.59 -8.31 2.79
C LEU A 61 3.91 -6.84 3.08
N ALA A 62 4.89 -6.27 2.38
CA ALA A 62 5.26 -4.86 2.52
C ALA A 62 4.10 -3.92 2.16
N MET A 63 3.33 -4.25 1.10
CA MET A 63 2.18 -3.46 0.67
C MET A 63 1.00 -3.57 1.64
N MET A 64 0.79 -4.74 2.25
CA MET A 64 -0.21 -4.95 3.31
C MET A 64 0.13 -4.19 4.59
N LEU A 65 1.42 -4.10 4.95
CA LEU A 65 1.86 -3.39 6.14
C LEU A 65 1.67 -1.86 6.05
N GLN A 66 1.46 -1.30 4.86
CA GLN A 66 1.19 0.14 4.70
C GLN A 66 -0.09 0.59 5.41
N LEU A 67 -1.15 -0.24 5.42
CA LEU A 67 -2.42 0.08 6.08
C LEU A 67 -2.30 0.29 7.60
N PRO A 68 -1.73 -0.65 8.38
CA PRO A 68 -1.58 -0.47 9.83
C PRO A 68 -0.59 0.66 10.16
N ILE A 69 0.47 0.85 9.36
CA ILE A 69 1.41 1.97 9.56
C ILE A 69 0.66 3.30 9.47
N VAL A 70 -0.15 3.49 8.43
CA VAL A 70 -0.93 4.72 8.25
C VAL A 70 -2.00 4.87 9.35
N ALA A 71 -2.62 3.79 9.79
CA ALA A 71 -3.57 3.83 10.90
C ALA A 71 -2.90 4.27 12.22
N VAL A 72 -1.68 3.79 12.50
CA VAL A 72 -0.87 4.22 13.65
C VAL A 72 -0.46 5.69 13.53
N GLN A 73 -0.05 6.14 12.34
CA GLN A 73 0.28 7.56 12.08
C GLN A 73 -0.92 8.50 12.26
N GLN A 74 -2.14 8.00 12.05
CA GLN A 74 -3.38 8.75 12.29
C GLN A 74 -3.92 8.64 13.72
N SER A 75 -3.30 7.80 14.57
CA SER A 75 -3.70 7.64 15.97
C SER A 75 -3.47 8.92 16.78
N LYS A 76 -4.23 9.08 17.87
CA LYS A 76 -4.19 10.25 18.77
C LYS A 76 -2.77 10.59 19.25
N PHE A 77 -1.86 9.61 19.30
CA PHE A 77 -0.47 9.79 19.73
C PHE A 77 0.38 10.65 18.77
N PHE A 78 0.09 10.62 17.46
CA PHE A 78 0.79 11.39 16.44
C PHE A 78 -0.03 12.56 15.88
N ARG A 79 -1.25 12.75 16.41
CA ARG A 79 -2.21 13.76 15.98
C ARG A 79 -1.78 15.14 16.50
N GLY A 80 -0.97 15.83 15.70
CA GLY A 80 -0.50 17.20 15.99
C GLY A 80 0.90 17.52 15.46
N LYS A 81 1.70 16.51 15.08
CA LYS A 81 3.06 16.70 14.53
C LYS A 81 3.10 16.35 13.04
N THR A 82 2.53 17.22 12.21
CA THR A 82 2.48 17.06 10.74
C THR A 82 3.85 16.87 10.12
N THR A 83 4.86 17.62 10.59
CA THR A 83 6.25 17.51 10.12
C THR A 83 6.87 16.14 10.43
N PHE A 84 6.63 15.60 11.62
CA PHE A 84 7.16 14.29 12.02
C PHE A 84 6.54 13.16 11.19
N ASN A 85 5.22 13.23 10.95
CA ASN A 85 4.53 12.26 10.10
C ASN A 85 5.03 12.31 8.65
N ASN A 86 5.35 13.51 8.14
CA ASN A 86 5.89 13.66 6.79
C ASN A 86 7.33 13.09 6.69
N VAL A 87 8.21 13.41 7.65
CA VAL A 87 9.57 12.85 7.68
C VAL A 87 9.54 11.33 7.78
N PHE A 88 8.71 10.77 8.68
CA PHE A 88 8.56 9.33 8.82
C PHE A 88 8.02 8.68 7.53
N PHE A 89 7.06 9.33 6.85
CA PHE A 89 6.55 8.88 5.56
C PHE A 89 7.66 8.78 4.51
N TRP A 90 8.46 9.84 4.34
CA TRP A 90 9.59 9.87 3.40
C TRP A 90 10.67 8.85 3.74
N CYS A 91 11.02 8.70 5.02
CA CYS A 91 11.94 7.66 5.48
C CYS A 91 11.42 6.25 5.12
N SER A 92 10.12 5.98 5.36
CA SER A 92 9.52 4.69 5.01
C SER A 92 9.50 4.44 3.50
N MET A 93 9.34 5.48 2.68
CA MET A 93 9.33 5.37 1.23
C MET A 93 10.72 5.00 0.71
N ILE A 94 11.75 5.71 1.18
CA ILE A 94 13.15 5.45 0.79
C ILE A 94 13.56 4.04 1.23
N LEU A 95 13.39 3.72 2.52
CA LEU A 95 13.78 2.41 3.06
C LEU A 95 12.96 1.28 2.44
N GLY A 96 11.65 1.49 2.23
CA GLY A 96 10.76 0.49 1.65
C GLY A 96 11.13 0.15 0.20
N LEU A 97 11.33 1.15 -0.66
CA LEU A 97 11.74 0.91 -2.05
C LEU A 97 13.14 0.28 -2.11
N SER A 98 14.11 0.81 -1.35
CA SER A 98 15.47 0.27 -1.33
C SER A 98 15.52 -1.19 -0.87
N MET A 99 14.74 -1.53 0.17
CA MET A 99 14.66 -2.90 0.67
C MET A 99 14.00 -3.84 -0.34
N MET A 100 12.94 -3.40 -1.04
CA MET A 100 12.31 -4.20 -2.10
C MET A 100 13.27 -4.46 -3.25
N CYS A 101 14.02 -3.44 -3.70
CA CYS A 101 15.06 -3.63 -4.72
C CYS A 101 16.12 -4.63 -4.26
N ALA A 102 16.64 -4.48 -3.04
CA ALA A 102 17.64 -5.40 -2.50
C ALA A 102 17.12 -6.84 -2.44
N LEU A 103 15.90 -7.07 -1.94
CA LEU A 103 15.32 -8.41 -1.78
C LEU A 103 14.94 -9.09 -3.10
N TYR A 104 14.59 -8.33 -4.15
CA TYR A 104 14.25 -8.90 -5.46
C TYR A 104 15.46 -9.03 -6.39
N VAL A 105 16.51 -8.21 -6.22
CA VAL A 105 17.71 -8.23 -7.08
C VAL A 105 18.84 -9.09 -6.50
N LEU A 106 19.12 -9.01 -5.20
CA LEU A 106 20.29 -9.70 -4.59
C LEU A 106 20.00 -11.15 -4.20
N VAL A 107 18.74 -11.49 -3.97
CA VAL A 107 18.31 -12.87 -3.61
C VAL A 107 17.74 -13.51 -4.85
#